data_AF-U5CVY4-F1
#
_entry.id   AF-U5CVY4-F1
#
_cell.length_a   1.000
_cell.length_b   1.000
_cell.length_c   1.000
_cell.angle_alpha   90.00
_cell.angle_beta   90.00
_cell.angle_gamma   90.00
#
_symmetry.space_group_name_H-M   'P 1'
#
loop_
_entity.id
_entity.type
_entity.pdbx_description
1 polymer ?
#
loop_
_entity_poly.entity_id
_entity_poly.type
_entity_poly.pdbx_seq_one_letter_code
_entity_poly.pdbx_strand_id
1 'polypeptide(L)'
;MDPQPTKPPSPHSLSDPTNPTLSQPTNPTSTHSLSDHKDPSFSPPHPASQHFSPETALAAALHRLAHATPFAALGPLFGLEPPEAASAFFSVLKATCTHLSHLFHLPDPIAFPPPPNLPNCRGALIYARFPIAQNAPKPFREPNGQASVLVQAVVGFDGTFADISAGWPGRLKPSSILARTALFSRGHGLLQGPKVRLANGFEVGEYLVGGPGCPLLPWLVTPYGSGSTQVDSSGFDAAHGRAMGVARRAIARLWRFWGLLSERHRVEYLEYLPYVVAGVCLLMNFMVRCGEGWEEREEECRERERERERGDVLELEGGRDEGGERIRDALAHHIALLNQPPHQ
;
A
#
# COMPACT_ATOMS: atom_id res chain seq x y z
N MET A 1 -66.30 23.54 27.41
CA MET A 1 -64.92 23.59 26.88
C MET A 1 -64.26 22.28 27.22
N ASP A 2 -63.62 21.70 26.21
CA ASP A 2 -62.90 20.41 26.14
C ASP A 2 -63.70 19.09 26.20
N PRO A 3 -63.85 18.42 25.04
CA PRO A 3 -63.86 16.97 24.95
C PRO A 3 -62.46 16.44 24.59
N GLN A 4 -62.07 15.38 25.30
CA GLN A 4 -60.80 14.67 25.24
C GLN A 4 -60.43 14.08 23.86
N PRO A 5 -59.13 13.78 23.63
CA PRO A 5 -58.57 13.53 22.30
C PRO A 5 -58.92 12.15 21.73
N THR A 6 -59.23 12.15 20.43
CA THR A 6 -59.49 11.00 19.57
C THR A 6 -58.21 10.23 19.25
N LYS A 7 -58.30 8.90 19.39
CA LYS A 7 -57.30 7.90 18.99
C LYS A 7 -57.23 7.78 17.46
N PRO A 8 -56.04 7.81 16.82
CA PRO A 8 -55.93 7.46 15.40
C PRO A 8 -55.85 5.92 15.21
N PRO A 9 -56.41 5.38 14.13
CA PRO A 9 -56.49 3.94 13.89
C PRO A 9 -55.23 3.37 13.22
N SER A 10 -55.07 2.06 13.39
CA SER A 10 -54.06 1.17 12.82
C SER A 10 -54.07 1.13 11.27
N PRO A 11 -52.92 0.87 10.62
CA PRO A 11 -52.79 0.95 9.17
C PRO A 11 -53.32 -0.31 8.48
N HIS A 12 -54.28 -0.12 7.57
CA HIS A 12 -54.65 -1.11 6.57
C HIS A 12 -53.89 -0.86 5.27
N SER A 13 -53.44 -1.97 4.70
CA SER A 13 -52.74 -2.15 3.44
C SER A 13 -53.51 -1.61 2.24
N LEU A 14 -52.83 -0.85 1.38
CA LEU A 14 -53.16 -0.73 -0.04
C LEU A 14 -51.86 -0.83 -0.85
N SER A 15 -51.77 -1.94 -1.56
CA SER A 15 -50.80 -2.26 -2.60
C SER A 15 -51.17 -1.53 -3.88
N ASP A 16 -50.21 -0.81 -4.48
CA ASP A 16 -50.24 -0.49 -5.91
C ASP A 16 -48.83 -0.71 -6.50
N PRO A 17 -48.70 -1.32 -7.71
CA PRO A 17 -47.47 -1.93 -8.17
C PRO A 17 -46.80 -1.08 -9.24
N THR A 18 -45.77 -0.31 -8.89
CA THR A 18 -44.75 0.15 -9.85
C THR A 18 -43.54 0.69 -9.10
N ASN A 19 -42.65 -0.22 -8.68
CA ASN A 19 -41.26 0.16 -8.41
C ASN A 19 -40.37 -1.07 -8.61
N PRO A 20 -39.46 -1.09 -9.61
CA PRO A 20 -38.50 -2.18 -9.73
C PRO A 20 -37.53 -2.08 -8.55
N THR A 21 -37.63 -3.04 -7.64
CA THR A 21 -36.72 -3.27 -6.53
C THR A 21 -35.29 -3.22 -7.04
N LEU A 22 -34.56 -2.15 -6.69
CA LEU A 22 -33.12 -2.10 -6.84
C LEU A 22 -32.54 -3.11 -5.85
N SER A 23 -32.28 -4.31 -6.33
CA SER A 23 -31.52 -5.34 -5.61
C SER A 23 -30.20 -4.72 -5.16
N GLN A 24 -30.03 -4.55 -3.85
CA GLN A 24 -28.76 -4.17 -3.26
C GLN A 24 -27.71 -5.21 -3.68
N PRO A 25 -26.60 -4.82 -4.32
CA PRO A 25 -25.51 -5.75 -4.54
C PRO A 25 -24.87 -6.07 -3.18
N THR A 26 -24.94 -7.35 -2.82
CA THR A 26 -24.24 -7.97 -1.69
C THR A 26 -22.76 -7.54 -1.68
N ASN A 27 -22.33 -6.99 -0.53
CA ASN A 27 -20.93 -6.70 -0.20
C ASN A 27 -20.04 -7.93 -0.46
N PRO A 28 -18.95 -7.82 -1.24
CA PRO A 28 -17.84 -8.74 -1.09
C PRO A 28 -16.99 -8.28 0.09
N THR A 29 -17.22 -8.93 1.23
CA THR A 29 -16.34 -8.91 2.40
C THR A 29 -15.13 -9.78 2.10
N SER A 30 -13.98 -9.16 1.81
CA SER A 30 -12.68 -9.82 1.92
C SER A 30 -11.67 -8.82 2.51
N THR A 31 -11.21 -9.15 3.70
CA THR A 31 -10.23 -8.41 4.49
C THR A 31 -8.84 -8.62 3.90
N HIS A 32 -8.35 -7.67 3.11
CA HIS A 32 -7.07 -7.80 2.40
C HIS A 32 -5.87 -7.38 3.27
N SER A 33 -5.53 -8.24 4.21
CA SER A 33 -4.17 -8.34 4.74
C SER A 33 -3.66 -9.75 4.46
N LEU A 34 -2.56 -9.86 3.72
CA LEU A 34 -1.93 -11.16 3.41
C LEU A 34 -1.48 -11.91 4.68
N SER A 35 -1.34 -11.22 5.81
CA SER A 35 -1.03 -11.82 7.12
C SER A 35 -2.22 -12.47 7.82
N ASP A 36 -3.47 -12.19 7.42
CA ASP A 36 -4.67 -12.65 8.15
C ASP A 36 -5.52 -13.69 7.37
N HIS A 37 -5.12 -14.07 6.15
CA HIS A 37 -5.90 -15.03 5.34
C HIS A 37 -5.69 -16.48 5.80
N LYS A 38 -6.56 -16.96 6.68
CA LYS A 38 -7.08 -18.34 6.65
C LYS A 38 -8.40 -18.35 5.87
N ASP A 39 -8.35 -18.31 4.54
CA ASP A 39 -9.55 -18.52 3.70
C ASP A 39 -9.70 -20.01 3.31
N PRO A 40 -10.89 -20.64 3.49
CA PRO A 40 -11.06 -22.08 3.26
C PRO A 40 -11.41 -22.52 1.83
N SER A 41 -11.44 -21.64 0.82
CA SER A 41 -11.73 -22.10 -0.56
C SER A 41 -10.98 -21.28 -1.60
N PHE A 42 -9.86 -21.83 -2.06
CA PHE A 42 -9.14 -21.37 -3.24
C PHE A 42 -9.28 -22.42 -4.32
N SER A 43 -9.88 -22.04 -5.44
CA SER A 43 -9.84 -22.85 -6.66
C SER A 43 -8.82 -22.20 -7.59
N PRO A 44 -7.82 -22.93 -8.10
CA PRO A 44 -6.98 -22.41 -9.18
C PRO A 44 -7.85 -21.94 -10.36
N PRO A 45 -7.37 -21.02 -11.21
CA PRO A 45 -8.17 -20.38 -12.26
C PRO A 45 -8.71 -21.39 -13.29
N HIS A 46 -8.18 -22.62 -13.27
CA HIS A 46 -8.81 -23.82 -13.80
C HIS A 46 -8.63 -24.96 -12.78
N PRO A 47 -9.61 -25.87 -12.60
CA PRO A 47 -9.43 -27.12 -11.85
C PRO A 47 -8.51 -28.06 -12.66
N ALA A 48 -7.24 -27.71 -12.75
CA ALA A 48 -6.21 -28.63 -13.19
C ALA A 48 -5.95 -29.56 -11.99
N SER A 49 -6.27 -30.83 -12.16
CA SER A 49 -5.55 -31.90 -11.47
C SER A 49 -4.07 -31.55 -11.49
N GLN A 50 -3.41 -31.45 -10.33
CA GLN A 50 -2.00 -31.06 -10.25
C GLN A 50 -1.15 -32.11 -10.99
N HIS A 51 -0.83 -31.85 -12.25
CA HIS A 51 -0.06 -32.73 -13.12
C HIS A 51 1.44 -32.39 -13.15
N PHE A 52 1.89 -31.39 -12.36
CA PHE A 52 3.27 -30.92 -12.35
C PHE A 52 3.93 -31.05 -10.98
N SER A 53 5.25 -31.29 -10.97
CA SER A 53 6.02 -31.41 -9.73
C SER A 53 6.23 -30.03 -9.05
N PRO A 54 6.43 -29.98 -7.72
CA PRO A 54 6.80 -28.75 -7.01
C PRO A 54 8.08 -28.10 -7.58
N GLU A 55 9.05 -28.91 -8.02
CA GLU A 55 10.31 -28.46 -8.61
C GLU A 55 10.07 -27.76 -9.95
N THR A 56 9.22 -28.36 -10.81
CA THR A 56 8.81 -27.74 -12.08
C THR A 56 8.09 -26.42 -11.83
N ALA A 57 7.18 -26.38 -10.85
CA ALA A 57 6.44 -25.17 -10.52
C ALA A 57 7.37 -24.04 -10.03
N LEU A 58 8.30 -24.37 -9.13
CA LEU A 58 9.28 -23.41 -8.62
C LEU A 58 10.19 -22.89 -9.74
N ALA A 59 10.71 -23.78 -10.60
CA ALA A 59 11.58 -23.40 -11.70
C ALA A 59 10.86 -22.49 -12.71
N ALA A 60 9.64 -22.84 -13.10
CA ALA A 60 8.81 -22.01 -13.97
C ALA A 60 8.50 -20.64 -13.34
N ALA A 61 8.22 -20.62 -12.03
CA ALA A 61 7.93 -19.38 -11.33
C ALA A 61 9.16 -18.45 -11.26
N LEU A 62 10.33 -18.98 -10.91
CA LEU A 62 11.58 -18.22 -10.86
C LEU A 62 11.96 -17.68 -12.25
N HIS A 63 11.80 -18.48 -13.30
CA HIS A 63 12.07 -18.03 -14.66
C HIS A 63 11.14 -16.87 -15.07
N ARG A 64 9.84 -16.97 -14.78
CA ARG A 64 8.90 -15.88 -15.08
C ARG A 64 9.20 -14.64 -14.25
N LEU A 65 9.55 -14.78 -12.97
CA LEU A 65 9.93 -13.67 -12.11
C LEU A 65 11.14 -12.93 -12.69
N ALA A 66 12.19 -13.65 -13.07
CA ALA A 66 13.43 -13.07 -13.60
C ALA A 66 13.27 -12.44 -15.00
N HIS A 67 12.46 -13.04 -15.87
CA HIS A 67 12.44 -12.69 -17.30
C HIS A 67 11.11 -12.12 -17.80
N ALA A 68 10.09 -11.99 -16.93
CA ALA A 68 8.72 -11.62 -17.31
C ALA A 68 8.11 -12.48 -18.43
N THR A 69 8.61 -13.70 -18.64
CA THR A 69 8.23 -14.55 -19.78
C THR A 69 6.73 -14.86 -19.77
N PRO A 70 5.96 -14.50 -20.83
CA PRO A 70 4.53 -14.79 -20.92
C PRO A 70 4.23 -16.29 -20.77
N PHE A 71 3.10 -16.65 -20.18
CA PHE A 71 2.75 -18.06 -19.93
C PHE A 71 2.76 -18.94 -21.18
N ALA A 72 2.42 -18.38 -22.35
CA ALA A 72 2.47 -19.09 -23.63
C ALA A 72 3.89 -19.51 -24.04
N ALA A 73 4.91 -18.73 -23.66
CA ALA A 73 6.31 -19.07 -23.89
C ALA A 73 6.92 -19.85 -22.71
N LEU A 74 6.41 -19.63 -21.50
CA LEU A 74 6.87 -20.32 -20.29
C LEU A 74 6.50 -21.80 -20.31
N GLY A 75 5.28 -22.14 -20.74
CA GLY A 75 4.77 -23.51 -20.73
C GLY A 75 5.71 -24.52 -21.42
N PRO A 76 6.05 -24.33 -22.71
CA PRO A 76 6.94 -25.23 -23.44
C PRO A 76 8.33 -25.41 -22.82
N LEU A 77 8.87 -24.39 -22.13
CA LEU A 77 10.19 -24.48 -21.47
C LEU A 77 10.20 -25.46 -20.30
N PHE A 78 9.05 -25.70 -19.68
CA PHE A 78 8.90 -26.54 -18.48
C PHE A 78 7.98 -27.74 -18.70
N GLY A 79 7.58 -28.01 -19.95
CA GLY A 79 6.67 -29.12 -20.29
C GLY A 79 5.25 -28.92 -19.74
N LEU A 80 4.78 -27.68 -19.65
CA LEU A 80 3.47 -27.31 -19.13
C LEU A 80 2.62 -26.69 -20.23
N GLU A 81 1.31 -26.90 -20.18
CA GLU A 81 0.38 -26.09 -20.94
C GLU A 81 0.28 -24.66 -20.34
N PRO A 82 -0.02 -23.61 -21.12
CA PRO A 82 -0.05 -22.23 -20.59
C PRO A 82 -0.93 -22.02 -19.34
N PRO A 83 -2.12 -22.65 -19.21
CA PRO A 83 -2.90 -22.58 -17.96
C PRO A 83 -2.22 -23.26 -16.76
N GLU A 84 -1.50 -24.37 -17.01
CA GLU A 84 -0.73 -25.06 -15.97
C GLU A 84 0.45 -24.22 -15.52
N ALA A 85 1.15 -23.59 -16.46
CA ALA A 85 2.24 -22.65 -16.17
C ALA A 85 1.76 -21.45 -15.32
N ALA A 86 0.57 -20.92 -15.61
CA ALA A 86 -0.06 -19.89 -14.79
C ALA A 86 -0.40 -20.40 -13.39
N SER A 87 -1.03 -21.57 -13.28
CA SER A 87 -1.38 -22.19 -12.00
C SER A 87 -0.14 -22.47 -11.14
N ALA A 88 0.93 -23.00 -11.74
CA ALA A 88 2.22 -23.22 -11.10
C ALA A 88 2.81 -21.92 -10.54
N PHE A 89 2.88 -20.87 -11.36
CA PHE A 89 3.41 -19.56 -10.97
C PHE A 89 2.66 -18.96 -9.77
N PHE A 90 1.32 -18.92 -9.83
CA PHE A 90 0.52 -18.34 -8.74
C PHE A 90 0.52 -19.21 -7.49
N SER A 91 0.60 -20.54 -7.63
CA SER A 91 0.72 -21.46 -6.49
C SER A 91 2.01 -21.21 -5.71
N VAL A 92 3.14 -21.03 -6.41
CA VAL A 92 4.43 -20.69 -5.78
C VAL A 92 4.34 -19.34 -5.07
N LEU A 93 3.85 -18.29 -5.73
CA LEU A 93 3.76 -16.97 -5.11
C LEU A 93 2.81 -16.94 -3.90
N LYS A 94 1.71 -17.67 -3.97
CA LYS A 94 0.80 -17.84 -2.84
C LYS A 94 1.51 -18.53 -1.69
N ALA A 95 2.17 -19.66 -1.93
CA ALA A 95 2.93 -20.38 -0.91
C ALA A 95 4.02 -19.49 -0.28
N THR A 96 4.76 -18.74 -1.09
CA THR A 96 5.74 -17.75 -0.64
C THR A 96 5.11 -16.73 0.30
N CYS A 97 3.97 -16.12 -0.08
CA CYS A 97 3.29 -15.15 0.77
C CYS A 97 2.76 -15.78 2.07
N THR A 98 2.17 -16.97 1.98
CA THR A 98 1.62 -17.68 3.15
C THR A 98 2.71 -18.04 4.15
N HIS A 99 3.86 -18.52 3.68
CA HIS A 99 4.91 -19.02 4.58
C HIS A 99 5.92 -17.95 4.99
N LEU A 100 6.16 -16.92 4.16
CA LEU A 100 7.22 -15.95 4.36
C LEU A 100 6.73 -14.53 4.68
N SER A 101 5.43 -14.28 4.77
CA SER A 101 4.88 -12.95 5.14
C SER A 101 5.36 -12.45 6.51
N HIS A 102 5.71 -13.35 7.43
CA HIS A 102 6.32 -13.00 8.72
C HIS A 102 7.68 -12.29 8.60
N LEU A 103 8.31 -12.33 7.41
CA LEU A 103 9.55 -11.61 7.12
C LEU A 103 9.32 -10.12 6.78
N PHE A 104 8.07 -9.67 6.75
CA PHE A 104 7.71 -8.26 6.73
C PHE A 104 7.72 -7.71 8.16
N HIS A 105 8.73 -6.91 8.48
CA HIS A 105 8.83 -6.20 9.74
C HIS A 105 9.60 -4.90 9.54
N LEU A 106 9.36 -3.92 10.42
CA LEU A 106 10.18 -2.72 10.45
C LEU A 106 11.60 -3.08 10.95
N PRO A 107 12.65 -2.51 10.34
CA PRO A 107 14.03 -2.77 10.76
C PRO A 107 14.28 -2.24 12.18
N ASP A 108 15.25 -2.85 12.88
CA ASP A 108 15.68 -2.39 14.19
C ASP A 108 16.12 -0.90 14.13
N PRO A 109 15.56 -0.02 14.99
CA PRO A 109 15.87 1.41 14.97
C PRO A 109 17.33 1.73 15.33
N ILE A 110 18.04 0.83 16.00
CA ILE A 110 19.45 0.99 16.36
C ILE A 110 20.33 0.73 15.14
N ALA A 111 20.02 -0.34 14.38
CA ALA A 111 20.75 -0.68 13.16
C ALA A 111 20.46 0.30 12.01
N PHE A 112 19.20 0.74 11.91
CA PHE A 112 18.74 1.67 10.87
C PHE A 112 18.02 2.86 11.52
N PRO A 113 18.80 3.84 12.01
CA PRO A 113 18.25 4.97 12.75
C PRO A 113 17.43 5.91 11.85
N PRO A 114 16.42 6.60 12.42
CA PRO A 114 15.72 7.64 11.71
C PRO A 114 16.64 8.78 11.26
N PRO A 115 16.22 9.55 10.24
CA PRO A 115 16.83 10.83 9.95
C PRO A 115 16.90 11.73 11.20
N PRO A 116 18.02 12.44 11.45
CA PRO A 116 18.19 13.27 12.66
C PRO A 116 17.10 14.32 12.88
N ASN A 117 16.52 14.81 11.78
CA ASN A 117 15.46 15.81 11.76
C ASN A 117 14.06 15.23 11.92
N LEU A 118 13.91 13.90 11.94
CA LEU A 118 12.64 13.20 12.15
C LEU A 118 12.82 12.11 13.23
N PRO A 119 13.07 12.50 14.49
CA PRO A 119 13.34 11.55 15.57
C PRO A 119 12.17 10.59 15.75
N ASN A 120 12.46 9.33 16.01
CA ASN A 120 11.46 8.26 16.20
C ASN A 120 10.58 7.93 14.98
N CYS A 121 10.88 8.49 13.80
CA CYS A 121 10.27 8.02 12.56
C CYS A 121 10.76 6.60 12.24
N ARG A 122 9.88 5.70 11.81
CA ARG A 122 10.24 4.29 11.54
C ARG A 122 10.28 3.94 10.06
N GLY A 123 9.76 4.82 9.21
CA GLY A 123 9.72 4.61 7.77
C GLY A 123 8.63 5.44 7.11
N ALA A 124 8.27 5.04 5.90
CA ALA A 124 7.34 5.75 5.05
C ALA A 124 6.22 4.84 4.54
N LEU A 125 4.99 5.35 4.55
CA LEU A 125 3.80 4.75 3.96
C LEU A 125 3.57 5.35 2.57
N ILE A 126 3.57 4.51 1.54
CA ILE A 126 3.35 4.89 0.15
C ILE A 126 2.20 4.10 -0.48
N TYR A 127 1.55 4.73 -1.46
CA TYR A 127 0.59 4.10 -2.35
C TYR A 127 1.15 4.09 -3.76
N ALA A 128 1.06 2.94 -4.43
CA ALA A 128 1.53 2.76 -5.80
C ALA A 128 0.43 2.15 -6.67
N ARG A 129 0.30 2.65 -7.90
CA ARG A 129 -0.63 2.13 -8.90
C ARG A 129 0.07 1.15 -9.83
N PHE A 130 -0.57 0.01 -10.02
CA PHE A 130 -0.13 -1.04 -10.93
C PHE A 130 -1.08 -1.16 -12.12
N PRO A 131 -0.57 -1.05 -13.36
CA PRO A 131 -1.41 -1.05 -14.54
C PRO A 131 -2.06 -2.41 -14.75
N ILE A 132 -3.34 -2.42 -15.10
CA ILE A 132 -4.05 -3.62 -15.52
C ILE A 132 -4.68 -3.42 -16.89
N ALA A 133 -5.23 -4.50 -17.45
CA ALA A 133 -5.92 -4.45 -18.73
C ALA A 133 -7.11 -3.47 -18.70
N GLN A 134 -7.30 -2.70 -19.77
CA GLN A 134 -8.33 -1.65 -19.83
C GLN A 134 -9.76 -2.18 -19.77
N ASN A 135 -9.96 -3.46 -20.13
CA ASN A 135 -11.23 -4.14 -19.99
C ASN A 135 -11.57 -4.53 -18.54
N ALA A 136 -10.75 -4.15 -17.55
CA ALA A 136 -11.00 -4.40 -16.14
C ALA A 136 -12.36 -3.84 -15.66
N PRO A 137 -12.93 -4.40 -14.56
CA PRO A 137 -14.19 -3.93 -14.00
C PRO A 137 -14.16 -2.44 -13.61
N LYS A 138 -15.33 -1.79 -13.65
CA LYS A 138 -15.51 -0.35 -13.36
C LYS A 138 -14.79 0.16 -12.09
N PRO A 139 -14.77 -0.56 -10.95
CA PRO A 139 -14.06 -0.10 -9.75
C PRO A 139 -12.57 0.18 -9.96
N PHE A 140 -11.91 -0.57 -10.85
CA PHE A 140 -10.48 -0.44 -11.14
C PHE A 140 -10.19 0.61 -12.22
N ARG A 141 -11.22 1.19 -12.85
CA ARG A 141 -11.07 2.24 -13.86
C ARG A 141 -11.05 3.62 -13.22
N GLU A 142 -9.97 4.34 -13.48
CA GLU A 142 -9.72 5.69 -13.02
C GLU A 142 -10.50 6.73 -13.85
N PRO A 143 -10.71 7.95 -13.33
CA PRO A 143 -11.38 9.03 -14.08
C PRO A 143 -10.70 9.38 -15.41
N ASN A 144 -9.38 9.23 -15.50
CA ASN A 144 -8.58 9.47 -16.71
C ASN A 144 -8.65 8.33 -17.75
N GLY A 145 -9.47 7.30 -17.51
CA GLY A 145 -9.66 6.16 -18.41
C GLY A 145 -8.61 5.04 -18.28
N GLN A 146 -7.58 5.21 -17.44
CA GLN A 146 -6.66 4.12 -17.11
C GLN A 146 -7.32 3.10 -16.17
N ALA A 147 -6.77 1.90 -16.13
CA ALA A 147 -7.18 0.86 -15.19
C ALA A 147 -5.97 0.45 -14.35
N SER A 148 -6.12 0.45 -13.03
CA SER A 148 -5.05 0.10 -12.10
C SER A 148 -5.54 -0.58 -10.84
N VAL A 149 -4.61 -1.31 -10.22
CA VAL A 149 -4.69 -1.80 -8.85
C VAL A 149 -3.80 -0.93 -7.98
N LEU A 150 -4.31 -0.50 -6.83
CA LEU A 150 -3.57 0.21 -5.81
C LEU A 150 -2.94 -0.77 -4.81
N VAL A 151 -1.71 -0.43 -4.42
CA VAL A 151 -0.92 -1.14 -3.42
C VAL A 151 -0.50 -0.14 -2.36
N GLN A 152 -0.83 -0.44 -1.11
CA GLN A 152 -0.29 0.21 0.08
C GLN A 152 0.98 -0.52 0.51
N ALA A 153 2.05 0.21 0.79
CA ALA A 153 3.29 -0.36 1.31
C ALA A 153 3.90 0.52 2.41
N VAL A 154 4.39 -0.10 3.47
CA VAL A 154 5.28 0.53 4.46
C VAL A 154 6.71 0.11 4.15
N VAL A 155 7.62 1.07 4.10
CA VAL A 155 9.04 0.85 3.80
C VAL A 155 9.89 1.43 4.92
N GLY A 156 10.80 0.62 5.47
CA GLY A 156 11.77 1.03 6.48
C GLY A 156 12.91 1.86 5.90
N PHE A 157 13.72 2.47 6.77
CA PHE A 157 14.88 3.26 6.32
C PHE A 157 16.04 2.43 5.76
N ASP A 158 16.03 1.11 5.98
CA ASP A 158 16.87 0.13 5.30
C ASP A 158 16.43 -0.15 3.85
N GLY A 159 15.30 0.43 3.42
CA GLY A 159 14.75 0.24 2.09
C GLY A 159 13.98 -1.07 1.91
N THR A 160 13.72 -1.82 2.99
CA THR A 160 12.92 -3.05 2.94
C THR A 160 11.44 -2.76 3.20
N PHE A 161 10.57 -3.58 2.60
CA PHE A 161 9.14 -3.54 2.84
C PHE A 161 8.82 -4.14 4.20
N ALA A 162 8.06 -3.41 5.02
CA ALA A 162 7.67 -3.82 6.37
C ALA A 162 6.18 -4.21 6.47
N ASP A 163 5.33 -3.74 5.56
CA ASP A 163 3.92 -4.12 5.44
C ASP A 163 3.43 -3.86 4.03
N ILE A 164 2.55 -4.73 3.51
CA ILE A 164 1.96 -4.59 2.18
C ILE A 164 0.48 -4.99 2.21
N SER A 165 -0.35 -4.17 1.57
CA SER A 165 -1.73 -4.49 1.26
C SER A 165 -2.01 -4.13 -0.21
N ALA A 166 -2.40 -5.13 -1.00
CA ALA A 166 -2.54 -5.02 -2.46
C ALA A 166 -3.91 -5.50 -2.92
N GLY A 167 -4.29 -5.14 -4.16
CA GLY A 167 -5.57 -5.54 -4.76
C GLY A 167 -6.66 -4.47 -4.69
N TRP A 168 -6.33 -3.26 -4.24
CA TRP A 168 -7.30 -2.20 -4.09
C TRP A 168 -7.73 -1.62 -5.44
N PRO A 169 -9.02 -1.32 -5.66
CA PRO A 169 -9.45 -0.64 -6.88
C PRO A 169 -8.79 0.73 -7.07
N GLY A 170 -8.27 1.03 -8.26
CA GLY A 170 -7.53 2.26 -8.57
C GLY A 170 -8.26 3.59 -8.34
N ARG A 171 -9.58 3.56 -8.15
CA ARG A 171 -10.40 4.74 -7.82
C ARG A 171 -10.43 5.05 -6.31
N LEU A 172 -10.05 4.11 -5.45
CA LEU A 172 -10.12 4.33 -4.01
C LEU A 172 -9.09 5.35 -3.55
N LYS A 173 -9.49 6.19 -2.60
CA LYS A 173 -8.60 7.16 -1.96
C LYS A 173 -7.66 6.44 -0.97
N PRO A 174 -6.42 6.91 -0.77
CA PRO A 174 -5.50 6.35 0.22
C PRO A 174 -6.11 6.24 1.62
N SER A 175 -6.82 7.26 2.10
CA SER A 175 -7.50 7.23 3.40
C SER A 175 -8.54 6.11 3.54
N SER A 176 -9.31 5.85 2.48
CA SER A 176 -10.30 4.76 2.45
C SER A 176 -9.66 3.38 2.40
N ILE A 177 -8.49 3.26 1.76
CA ILE A 177 -7.70 2.03 1.77
C ILE A 177 -7.15 1.80 3.17
N LEU A 178 -6.45 2.79 3.74
CA LEU A 178 -5.80 2.67 5.04
C LEU A 178 -6.76 2.15 6.10
N ALA A 179 -7.94 2.76 6.22
CA ALA A 179 -8.97 2.40 7.20
C ALA A 179 -9.46 0.94 7.11
N ARG A 180 -9.21 0.26 5.99
CA ARG A 180 -9.58 -1.14 5.73
C ARG A 180 -8.40 -2.11 5.83
N THR A 181 -7.19 -1.62 6.06
CA THR A 181 -5.98 -2.45 6.16
C THR A 181 -5.70 -2.86 7.60
N ALA A 182 -5.08 -4.02 7.79
CA ALA A 182 -4.58 -4.44 9.10
C ALA A 182 -3.52 -3.50 9.67
N LEU A 183 -2.83 -2.72 8.82
CA LEU A 183 -1.93 -1.67 9.28
C LEU A 183 -2.67 -0.64 10.13
N PHE A 184 -3.87 -0.21 9.75
CA PHE A 184 -4.62 0.79 10.53
C PHE A 184 -5.06 0.24 11.88
N SER A 185 -5.54 -1.01 11.92
CA SER A 185 -5.90 -1.69 13.18
C SER A 185 -4.69 -1.90 14.08
N ARG A 186 -3.51 -2.20 13.51
CA ARG A 186 -2.27 -2.42 14.25
C ARG A 186 -1.47 -1.15 14.50
N GLY A 187 -1.73 -0.03 13.82
CA GLY A 187 -0.85 1.14 13.81
C GLY A 187 -0.58 1.70 15.21
N HIS A 188 -1.60 1.69 16.07
CA HIS A 188 -1.47 2.04 17.47
C HIS A 188 -0.64 1.03 18.29
N GLY A 189 -0.54 -0.23 17.87
CA GLY A 189 0.21 -1.31 18.52
C GLY A 189 1.60 -1.60 17.94
N LEU A 190 1.82 -1.35 16.64
CA LEU A 190 3.07 -1.59 15.92
C LEU A 190 4.14 -0.55 16.25
N LEU A 191 3.71 0.65 16.65
CA LEU A 191 4.54 1.83 16.88
C LEU A 191 4.49 2.23 18.37
N GLN A 192 4.72 1.26 19.26
CA GLN A 192 4.70 1.43 20.72
C GLN A 192 6.09 1.47 21.36
N GLY A 193 7.13 1.75 20.56
CA GLY A 193 8.48 1.98 21.09
C GLY A 193 8.56 3.15 22.07
N PRO A 194 9.72 3.30 22.74
CA PRO A 194 9.94 4.37 23.70
C PRO A 194 9.78 5.74 23.02
N LYS A 195 9.25 6.70 23.77
CA LYS A 195 9.16 8.09 23.29
C LYS A 195 10.53 8.75 23.30
N VAL A 196 10.73 9.66 22.36
CA VAL A 196 11.94 10.49 22.25
C VAL A 196 11.59 11.93 22.53
N ARG A 197 12.42 12.61 23.34
CA ARG A 197 12.25 14.03 23.64
C ARG A 197 12.90 14.89 22.56
N LEU A 198 12.09 15.76 21.96
CA LEU A 198 12.50 16.74 20.95
C LEU A 198 13.16 17.96 21.59
N ALA A 199 13.83 18.79 20.77
CA ALA A 199 14.51 20.02 21.22
C ALA A 199 13.56 21.05 21.85
N ASN A 200 12.29 21.08 21.42
CA ASN A 200 11.24 21.91 22.01
C ASN A 200 10.61 21.29 23.29
N GLY A 201 11.16 20.18 23.78
CA GLY A 201 10.72 19.49 24.98
C GLY A 201 9.53 18.54 24.80
N PHE A 202 8.92 18.48 23.60
CA PHE A 202 7.83 17.56 23.30
C PHE A 202 8.31 16.11 23.23
N GLU A 203 7.51 15.16 23.72
CA GLU A 203 7.82 13.72 23.62
C GLU A 203 7.05 13.07 22.48
N VAL A 204 7.78 12.59 21.47
CA VAL A 204 7.21 11.95 20.29
C VAL A 204 7.36 10.42 20.38
N GLY A 205 6.24 9.71 20.17
CA GLY A 205 6.24 8.25 20.00
C GLY A 205 6.76 7.83 18.62
N GLU A 206 6.80 6.52 18.36
CA GLU A 206 7.14 6.05 17.03
C GLU A 206 6.04 6.44 16.03
N TYR A 207 6.44 6.81 14.81
CA TYR A 207 5.49 7.17 13.75
C TYR A 207 6.03 6.83 12.36
N LEU A 208 5.14 6.86 11.36
CA LEU A 208 5.46 6.79 9.95
C LEU A 208 5.20 8.14 9.28
N VAL A 209 5.94 8.45 8.21
CA VAL A 209 5.54 9.52 7.30
C VAL A 209 4.61 8.99 6.21
N GLY A 210 3.52 9.72 5.93
CA GLY A 210 2.57 9.37 4.88
C GLY A 210 2.60 10.35 3.72
N GLY A 211 2.41 9.85 2.49
CA GLY A 211 2.28 10.69 1.31
C GLY A 211 0.96 11.50 1.27
N PRO A 212 0.79 12.38 0.27
CA PRO A 212 -0.46 13.10 0.03
C PRO A 212 -1.67 12.15 -0.07
N GLY A 213 -2.84 12.55 0.43
CA GLY A 213 -4.04 11.70 0.47
C GLY A 213 -4.14 10.76 1.67
N CYS A 214 -3.07 10.58 2.43
CA CYS A 214 -3.14 9.89 3.72
C CYS A 214 -3.84 10.77 4.77
N PRO A 215 -4.60 10.18 5.72
CA PRO A 215 -5.06 10.92 6.88
C PRO A 215 -3.87 11.31 7.76
N LEU A 216 -3.98 12.45 8.42
CA LEU A 216 -3.06 12.84 9.48
C LEU A 216 -3.51 12.17 10.77
N LEU A 217 -2.64 11.38 11.40
CA LEU A 217 -2.92 10.61 12.62
C LEU A 217 -1.73 10.73 13.58
N PRO A 218 -1.89 10.39 14.87
CA PRO A 218 -0.79 10.46 15.83
C PRO A 218 0.42 9.57 15.49
N TRP A 219 0.22 8.52 14.70
CA TRP A 219 1.25 7.57 14.26
C TRP A 219 1.56 7.66 12.75
N LEU A 220 0.86 8.53 12.01
CA LEU A 220 1.04 8.74 10.58
C LEU A 220 1.02 10.23 10.25
N VAL A 221 2.19 10.79 9.97
CA VAL A 221 2.38 12.23 9.80
C VAL A 221 2.51 12.58 8.31
N THR A 222 1.66 13.48 7.85
CA THR A 222 1.61 13.98 6.46
C THR A 222 2.25 15.37 6.36
N PRO A 223 2.71 15.81 5.17
CA PRO A 223 3.28 17.14 5.01
C PRO A 223 2.18 18.21 5.19
N TYR A 224 2.57 19.47 5.33
CA TYR A 224 1.62 20.58 5.34
C TYR A 224 1.04 20.84 3.95
N GLY A 225 1.85 20.75 2.90
CA GLY A 225 1.45 20.96 1.52
C GLY A 225 1.54 22.41 1.04
N SER A 226 1.37 22.61 -0.26
CA SER A 226 1.41 23.93 -0.91
C SER A 226 0.27 24.82 -0.43
N GLY A 227 0.59 25.87 0.33
CA GLY A 227 -0.40 26.85 0.81
C GLY A 227 -0.53 26.93 2.34
N SER A 228 0.27 26.16 3.09
CA SER A 228 0.34 26.30 4.54
C SER A 228 0.87 27.67 4.96
N THR A 229 0.22 28.29 5.95
CA THR A 229 0.65 29.53 6.59
C THR A 229 1.56 29.30 7.79
N GLN A 230 1.87 28.04 8.11
CA GLN A 230 2.74 27.70 9.24
C GLN A 230 4.19 28.08 8.95
N VAL A 231 4.77 28.90 9.83
CA VAL A 231 6.11 29.51 9.67
C VAL A 231 7.21 28.44 9.49
N ASP A 232 7.10 27.31 10.19
CA ASP A 232 8.12 26.26 10.20
C ASP A 232 7.83 25.09 9.22
N SER A 233 6.80 25.24 8.37
CA SER A 233 6.31 24.16 7.51
C SER A 233 7.32 23.73 6.43
N SER A 234 8.10 24.66 5.88
CA SER A 234 9.01 24.38 4.76
C SER A 234 10.15 23.43 5.12
N GLY A 235 10.78 23.63 6.29
CA GLY A 235 11.84 22.76 6.79
C GLY A 235 11.32 21.36 7.09
N PHE A 236 10.12 21.27 7.66
CA PHE A 236 9.43 20.01 7.89
C PHE A 236 9.07 19.29 6.58
N ASP A 237 8.43 19.96 5.63
CA ASP A 237 8.03 19.34 4.36
C ASP A 237 9.23 18.87 3.55
N ALA A 238 10.36 19.58 3.61
CA ALA A 238 11.62 19.13 3.01
C ALA A 238 12.17 17.87 3.70
N ALA A 239 12.11 17.81 5.04
CA ALA A 239 12.50 16.64 5.82
C ALA A 239 11.61 15.42 5.51
N HIS A 240 10.29 15.64 5.52
CA HIS A 240 9.27 14.67 5.19
C HIS A 240 9.47 14.12 3.77
N GLY A 241 9.68 15.00 2.79
CA GLY A 241 9.92 14.63 1.40
C GLY A 241 11.15 13.72 1.23
N ARG A 242 12.24 14.00 1.97
CA ARG A 242 13.43 13.13 1.99
C ARG A 242 13.12 11.76 2.59
N ALA A 243 12.38 11.71 3.70
CA ALA A 243 11.97 10.45 4.31
C ALA A 243 11.06 9.64 3.38
N MET A 244 10.06 10.26 2.74
CA MET A 244 9.22 9.62 1.72
C MET A 244 10.02 9.07 0.54
N GLY A 245 11.18 9.67 0.24
CA GLY A 245 12.08 9.19 -0.81
C GLY A 245 12.51 7.73 -0.63
N VAL A 246 12.60 7.20 0.60
CA VAL A 246 12.96 5.78 0.80
C VAL A 246 11.90 4.84 0.22
N ALA A 247 10.63 5.15 0.43
CA ALA A 247 9.52 4.36 -0.10
C ALA A 247 9.38 4.53 -1.61
N ARG A 248 9.56 5.74 -2.13
CA ARG A 248 9.53 5.98 -3.58
C ARG A 248 10.63 5.20 -4.31
N ARG A 249 11.86 5.21 -3.79
CA ARG A 249 12.98 4.41 -4.34
C ARG A 249 12.71 2.92 -4.26
N ALA A 250 12.15 2.43 -3.15
CA ALA A 250 11.79 1.01 -3.04
C ALA A 250 10.76 0.58 -4.10
N ILE A 251 9.72 1.39 -4.33
CA ILE A 251 8.77 1.16 -5.41
C ILE A 251 9.45 1.24 -6.78
N ALA A 252 10.29 2.25 -7.04
CA ALA A 252 11.04 2.38 -8.30
C ALA A 252 11.93 1.15 -8.58
N ARG A 253 12.59 0.60 -7.55
CA ARG A 253 13.34 -0.65 -7.64
C ARG A 253 12.44 -1.82 -8.06
N LEU A 254 11.23 -1.94 -7.50
CA LEU A 254 10.29 -2.99 -7.92
C LEU A 254 10.01 -2.91 -9.43
N TRP A 255 9.67 -1.71 -9.92
CA TRP A 255 9.37 -1.48 -11.34
C TRP A 255 10.56 -1.81 -12.25
N ARG A 256 11.77 -1.48 -11.81
CA ARG A 256 13.00 -1.69 -12.58
C ARG A 256 13.39 -3.16 -12.67
N PHE A 257 13.34 -3.90 -11.57
CA PHE A 257 13.80 -5.28 -11.52
C PHE A 257 12.79 -6.30 -12.00
N TRP A 258 11.52 -6.01 -11.81
CA TRP A 258 10.48 -6.99 -12.05
C TRP A 258 9.61 -6.52 -13.19
N GLY A 259 10.11 -6.75 -14.41
CA GLY A 259 9.45 -6.34 -15.66
C GLY A 259 7.99 -6.79 -15.75
N LEU A 260 7.65 -7.93 -15.15
CA LEU A 260 6.29 -8.46 -15.08
C LEU A 260 5.30 -7.50 -14.40
N LEU A 261 5.75 -6.64 -13.48
CA LEU A 261 4.89 -5.67 -12.79
C LEU A 261 4.47 -4.52 -13.70
N SER A 262 5.28 -4.23 -14.73
CA SER A 262 5.01 -3.19 -15.74
C SER A 262 4.04 -3.66 -16.82
N GLU A 263 3.73 -4.95 -16.88
CA GLU A 263 2.76 -5.50 -17.83
C GLU A 263 1.33 -5.09 -17.46
N ARG A 264 0.48 -4.91 -18.48
CA ARG A 264 -0.97 -4.79 -18.24
C ARG A 264 -1.53 -6.16 -17.91
N HIS A 265 -1.59 -6.47 -16.62
CA HIS A 265 -2.09 -7.76 -16.15
C HIS A 265 -3.51 -8.04 -16.65
N ARG A 266 -3.72 -9.26 -17.15
CA ARG A 266 -5.03 -9.71 -17.65
C ARG A 266 -6.05 -9.77 -16.52
N VAL A 267 -7.30 -9.48 -16.85
CA VAL A 267 -8.42 -9.48 -15.88
C VAL A 267 -8.62 -10.85 -15.24
N GLU A 268 -8.37 -11.94 -15.98
CA GLU A 268 -8.45 -13.31 -15.48
C GLU A 268 -7.47 -13.61 -14.33
N TYR A 269 -6.42 -12.80 -14.16
CA TYR A 269 -5.42 -12.98 -13.11
C TYR A 269 -5.45 -11.91 -12.02
N LEU A 270 -6.48 -11.06 -12.02
CA LEU A 270 -6.57 -9.90 -11.13
C LEU A 270 -6.58 -10.30 -9.65
N GLU A 271 -7.23 -11.41 -9.32
CA GLU A 271 -7.28 -11.95 -7.94
C GLU A 271 -5.92 -12.44 -7.42
N TYR A 272 -4.98 -12.76 -8.32
CA TYR A 272 -3.65 -13.25 -7.96
C TYR A 272 -2.59 -12.15 -7.86
N LEU A 273 -2.88 -10.97 -8.43
CA LEU A 273 -1.95 -9.84 -8.44
C LEU A 273 -1.44 -9.44 -7.04
N PRO A 274 -2.25 -9.49 -5.96
CA PRO A 274 -1.74 -9.26 -4.61
C PRO A 274 -0.58 -10.19 -4.21
N TYR A 275 -0.65 -11.47 -4.56
CA TYR A 275 0.43 -12.44 -4.27
C TYR A 275 1.68 -12.18 -5.10
N VAL A 276 1.50 -11.73 -6.35
CA VAL A 276 2.63 -11.33 -7.21
C VAL A 276 3.37 -10.16 -6.60
N VAL A 277 2.66 -9.08 -6.26
CA VAL A 277 3.28 -7.88 -5.69
C VAL A 277 3.96 -8.20 -4.36
N ALA A 278 3.27 -8.89 -3.44
CA ALA A 278 3.83 -9.22 -2.14
C ALA A 278 5.01 -10.19 -2.23
N GLY A 279 4.92 -11.24 -3.06
CA GLY A 279 6.01 -12.19 -3.27
C GLY A 279 7.26 -11.51 -3.84
N VAL A 280 7.08 -10.61 -4.80
CA VAL A 280 8.18 -9.82 -5.36
C VAL A 280 8.80 -8.88 -4.31
N CYS A 281 8.01 -8.29 -3.42
CA CYS A 281 8.53 -7.47 -2.33
C CYS A 281 9.30 -8.28 -1.29
N LEU A 282 8.88 -9.51 -0.98
CA LEU A 282 9.64 -10.43 -0.13
C LEU A 282 10.99 -10.77 -0.76
N LEU A 283 11.02 -11.05 -2.06
CA LEU A 283 12.25 -11.29 -2.79
C LEU A 283 13.15 -10.05 -2.82
N MET A 284 12.57 -8.86 -2.98
CA MET A 284 13.32 -7.60 -2.88
C MET A 284 13.96 -7.44 -1.50
N ASN A 285 13.22 -7.72 -0.43
CA ASN A 285 13.78 -7.70 0.93
C ASN A 285 14.94 -8.69 1.09
N PHE A 286 14.83 -9.89 0.50
CA PHE A 286 15.92 -10.87 0.51
C PHE A 286 17.16 -10.33 -0.20
N MET A 287 17.01 -9.81 -1.43
CA MET A 287 18.13 -9.23 -2.20
C MET A 287 18.81 -8.08 -1.45
N VAL A 288 18.03 -7.17 -0.84
CA VAL A 288 18.57 -6.08 -0.02
C VAL A 288 19.40 -6.61 1.16
N ARG A 289 18.91 -7.63 1.87
CA ARG A 289 19.64 -8.23 3.01
C ARG A 289 20.91 -8.98 2.59
N CYS A 290 20.95 -9.53 1.37
CA CYS A 290 22.14 -10.15 0.81
C CYS A 290 23.21 -9.13 0.39
N GLY A 291 22.93 -7.82 0.51
CA GLY A 291 23.89 -6.78 0.15
C GLY A 291 24.09 -6.64 -1.36
N GLU A 292 23.11 -7.06 -2.16
CA GLU A 292 23.15 -6.79 -3.60
C GLU A 292 23.07 -5.28 -3.81
N GLY A 293 24.24 -4.68 -4.09
CA GLY A 293 24.40 -3.25 -4.30
C GLY A 293 23.75 -2.85 -5.60
N TRP A 294 22.77 -1.95 -5.51
CA TRP A 294 22.17 -1.33 -6.68
C TRP A 294 22.73 0.08 -6.80
N GLU A 295 23.44 0.39 -7.88
CA GLU A 295 23.75 1.78 -8.22
C GLU A 295 22.42 2.50 -8.47
N GLU A 296 21.91 3.19 -7.47
CA GLU A 296 20.76 4.07 -7.61
C GLU A 296 21.20 5.30 -8.39
N ARG A 297 20.99 5.30 -9.70
CA ARG A 297 21.01 6.55 -10.47
C ARG A 297 19.80 7.35 -10.03
N GLU A 298 20.00 8.20 -9.01
CA GLU A 298 18.95 9.02 -8.40
C GLU A 298 18.08 9.76 -9.42
N GLU A 299 18.66 10.12 -10.56
CA GLU A 299 18.02 10.85 -11.64
C GLU A 299 16.96 10.03 -12.38
N GLU A 300 17.18 8.73 -12.62
CA GLU A 300 16.20 7.84 -13.26
C GLU A 300 15.00 7.55 -12.34
N CYS A 301 15.26 7.43 -11.02
CA CYS A 301 14.20 7.34 -10.03
C CYS A 301 13.35 8.61 -10.00
N ARG A 302 13.99 9.79 -9.95
CA ARG A 302 13.30 11.09 -9.95
C ARG A 302 12.48 11.34 -11.21
N GLU A 303 12.94 10.90 -12.38
CA GLU A 303 12.20 11.09 -13.64
C GLU A 303 10.94 10.23 -13.72
N ARG A 304 11.06 8.92 -13.41
CA ARG A 304 9.91 8.01 -13.36
C ARG A 304 8.91 8.38 -12.25
N GLU A 305 9.42 8.86 -11.11
CA GLU A 305 8.60 9.44 -10.03
C GLU A 305 7.81 10.64 -10.55
N ARG A 306 8.46 11.62 -11.19
CA ARG A 306 7.80 12.83 -11.70
C ARG A 306 6.79 12.54 -12.80
N GLU A 307 7.05 11.59 -13.70
CA GLU A 307 6.09 11.18 -14.73
C GLU A 307 4.83 10.56 -14.15
N ARG A 308 4.98 9.74 -13.10
CA ARG A 308 3.83 9.08 -12.45
C ARG A 308 3.12 10.01 -11.48
N GLU A 309 3.84 10.84 -10.73
CA GLU A 309 3.27 11.89 -9.88
C GLU A 309 2.48 12.91 -10.73
N ARG A 310 2.98 13.32 -11.92
CA ARG A 310 2.24 14.21 -12.84
C ARG A 310 0.89 13.66 -13.31
N GLY A 311 0.70 12.34 -13.34
CA GLY A 311 -0.58 11.72 -13.66
C GLY A 311 -1.55 11.61 -12.48
N ASP A 312 -1.09 11.92 -11.26
CA ASP A 312 -1.69 11.43 -10.01
C ASP A 312 -1.77 12.47 -8.87
N VAL A 313 -1.43 13.74 -9.14
CA VAL A 313 -1.66 14.84 -8.19
C VAL A 313 -3.16 15.18 -8.17
N LEU A 314 -3.96 14.31 -7.57
CA LEU A 314 -5.12 14.79 -6.85
C LEU A 314 -4.62 15.13 -5.46
N GLU A 315 -4.61 16.42 -5.11
CA GLU A 315 -4.54 16.86 -3.72
C GLU A 315 -5.75 16.29 -2.99
N LEU A 316 -5.62 15.06 -2.54
CA LEU A 316 -6.64 14.41 -1.75
C LEU A 316 -6.45 14.90 -0.31
N GLU A 317 -7.37 15.72 0.17
CA GLU A 317 -7.39 16.06 1.58
C GLU A 317 -7.61 14.78 2.40
N GLY A 318 -6.63 14.47 3.24
CA GLY A 318 -6.76 13.46 4.28
C GLY A 318 -7.60 13.98 5.44
N GLY A 319 -8.20 13.07 6.22
CA GLY A 319 -8.82 13.44 7.49
C GLY A 319 -7.79 14.09 8.42
N ARG A 320 -8.22 15.10 9.19
CA ARG A 320 -7.40 15.80 10.17
C ARG A 320 -7.68 15.24 11.56
N ASP A 321 -6.63 14.95 12.31
CA ASP A 321 -6.67 14.52 13.70
C ASP A 321 -5.85 15.51 14.54
N GLU A 322 -6.44 16.04 15.62
CA GLU A 322 -5.79 17.02 16.48
C GLU A 322 -4.52 16.48 17.15
N GLY A 323 -4.42 15.17 17.39
CA GLY A 323 -3.21 14.53 17.90
C GLY A 323 -2.11 14.49 16.85
N GLY A 324 -2.46 14.13 15.60
CA GLY A 324 -1.55 14.17 14.46
C GLY A 324 -1.05 15.58 14.14
N GLU A 325 -1.91 16.59 14.21
CA GLU A 325 -1.53 18.00 14.04
C GLU A 325 -0.52 18.45 15.09
N ARG A 326 -0.78 18.16 16.38
CA ARG A 326 0.15 18.47 17.48
C ARG A 326 1.52 17.84 17.27
N ILE A 327 1.59 16.59 16.82
CA ILE A 327 2.86 15.91 16.56
C ILE A 327 3.59 16.55 15.38
N ARG A 328 2.87 16.84 14.28
CA ARG A 328 3.44 17.50 13.11
C ARG A 328 4.02 18.88 13.46
N ASP A 329 3.27 19.69 14.20
CA ASP A 329 3.69 21.02 14.61
C ASP A 329 4.88 20.97 15.57
N ALA A 330 4.89 20.01 16.51
CA ALA A 330 6.04 19.78 17.38
C ALA A 330 7.30 19.36 16.58
N LEU A 331 7.16 18.53 15.55
CA LEU A 331 8.27 18.15 14.67
C LEU A 331 8.76 19.34 13.83
N ALA A 332 7.85 20.15 13.30
CA ALA A 332 8.21 21.34 12.52
C ALA A 332 9.01 22.34 13.37
N HIS A 333 8.52 22.65 14.56
CA HIS A 333 9.22 23.53 15.50
C HIS A 333 10.56 22.93 15.96
N HIS A 334 10.62 21.60 16.18
CA HIS A 334 11.89 20.92 16.48
C HIS A 334 12.94 21.15 15.38
N ILE A 335 12.56 20.99 14.11
CA ILE A 335 13.44 21.22 12.96
C ILE A 335 13.85 22.69 12.87
N ALA A 336 12.93 23.62 13.13
CA ALA A 336 13.24 25.05 13.14
C ALA A 336 14.31 25.39 14.20
N LEU A 337 14.20 24.83 15.41
CA LEU A 337 15.21 25.01 16.46
C LEU A 337 16.58 24.43 16.08
N LEU A 338 16.61 23.26 15.42
CA LEU A 338 17.86 22.67 14.95
C LEU A 338 18.57 23.52 13.87
N ASN A 339 17.83 24.32 13.12
CA ASN A 339 18.36 25.17 12.05
C ASN A 339 18.75 26.59 12.53
N GLN A 340 18.55 26.93 13.80
CA GLN A 340 19.00 28.21 14.33
C GLN A 340 20.53 28.23 14.47
N PRO A 341 21.21 29.32 14.08
CA PRO A 341 22.64 29.45 14.31
C PRO A 341 22.91 29.46 15.83
N PRO A 342 24.03 28.88 16.31
CA PRO A 342 24.39 28.98 17.71
C PRO A 342 24.51 30.46 18.09
N HIS A 343 23.80 30.87 19.14
CA HIS A 343 23.93 32.22 19.70
C HIS A 343 25.40 32.45 20.05
N GLN A 344 26.06 33.36 19.32
CA GLN A 344 27.43 33.81 19.59
C GLN A 344 27.49 34.71 20.82
#